data_AF-A0A7V9UVH6-F1
#
_entry.id   AF-A0A7V9UVH6-F1
#
_cell.length_a   1.000
_cell.length_b   1.000
_cell.length_c   1.000
_cell.angle_alpha   90.00
_cell.angle_beta   90.00
_cell.angle_gamma   90.00
#
_symmetry.space_group_name_H-M   'P 1'
#
loop_
_entity.id
_entity.type
_entity.pdbx_description
1 polymer ?
#
loop_
_entity_poly.entity_id
_entity_poly.type
_entity_poly.pdbx_seq_one_letter_code
_entity_poly.pdbx_strand_id
1 'polypeptide(L)'
;MSKISGKWKVESGKWSAGKTAYCLLLTAYCLLAVGCRYDMQDQPRYKTYKKSDFFADGRGSRDLPQGTVARGNLRESKAFYTGKIDNPNLNAPVQTTTDTTGNTLVSSFPNDIAKIPVPVTEELLNRGQERFNIYCIVCHGPVGGGDGMVVRRGYPQPPTYHDDRLRNAPDGHFFDVITNGWGKMNSYAHQVPVADRWAIVAYIRALQVGQNPNSNAAMTANRPANTANTNTTAAPNANASTNADTHGGAR
;
A
#
# COMPACT_ATOMS: atom_id res chain seq x y z
N MET A 1 34.47 89.35 -26.93
CA MET A 1 35.07 87.99 -26.91
C MET A 1 35.64 87.73 -25.53
N SER A 2 35.04 86.83 -24.74
CA SER A 2 35.60 86.36 -23.46
C SER A 2 35.46 84.83 -23.41
N LYS A 3 36.60 84.13 -23.31
CA LYS A 3 36.67 82.66 -23.24
C LYS A 3 36.54 82.24 -21.77
N ILE A 4 35.53 81.45 -21.44
CA ILE A 4 35.43 80.76 -20.14
C ILE A 4 36.11 79.39 -20.30
N SER A 5 37.32 79.26 -19.75
CA SER A 5 38.03 77.97 -19.64
C SER A 5 37.77 77.36 -18.25
N GLY A 6 36.80 76.46 -18.15
CA GLY A 6 36.59 75.65 -16.95
C GLY A 6 37.50 74.43 -16.95
N LYS A 7 38.50 74.39 -16.06
CA LYS A 7 39.27 73.17 -15.75
C LYS A 7 38.45 72.30 -14.80
N TRP A 8 38.03 71.12 -15.24
CA TRP A 8 37.44 70.10 -14.37
C TRP A 8 38.54 69.42 -13.55
N LYS A 9 38.50 69.60 -12.23
CA LYS A 9 39.39 68.92 -11.28
C LYS A 9 38.69 67.64 -10.83
N VAL A 10 39.19 66.49 -11.29
CA VAL A 10 38.69 65.18 -10.81
C VAL A 10 39.33 64.92 -9.45
N GLU A 11 38.56 65.01 -8.39
CA GLU A 11 39.00 64.64 -7.04
C GLU A 11 39.01 63.11 -6.90
N SER A 12 40.19 62.53 -6.73
CA SER A 12 40.37 61.11 -6.43
C SER A 12 40.07 60.83 -4.96
N GLY A 13 38.78 60.71 -4.63
CA GLY A 13 38.34 60.32 -3.29
C GLY A 13 38.87 58.93 -2.90
N LYS A 14 39.77 58.87 -1.92
CA LYS A 14 40.32 57.62 -1.37
C LYS A 14 39.20 56.87 -0.62
N TRP A 15 38.79 55.72 -1.14
CA TRP A 15 37.86 54.82 -0.45
C TRP A 15 38.52 54.17 0.77
N SER A 16 37.82 54.15 1.91
CA SER A 16 38.29 53.45 3.11
C SER A 16 38.09 51.93 2.97
N ALA A 17 39.00 51.14 3.56
CA ALA A 17 39.01 49.68 3.46
C ALA A 17 37.70 48.98 3.88
N GLY A 18 36.90 49.63 4.75
CA GLY A 18 35.57 49.12 5.11
C GLY A 18 34.53 49.24 3.99
N LYS A 19 34.63 50.27 3.14
CA LYS A 19 33.69 50.48 2.01
C LYS A 19 33.98 49.51 0.85
N THR A 20 35.25 49.17 0.63
CA THR A 20 35.65 48.14 -0.34
C THR A 20 35.21 46.75 0.10
N ALA A 21 35.41 46.40 1.38
CA ALA A 21 34.94 45.12 1.93
C ALA A 21 33.41 44.97 1.86
N TYR A 22 32.67 46.03 2.19
CA TYR A 22 31.20 46.06 2.07
C TYR A 22 30.74 45.90 0.62
N CYS A 23 31.37 46.60 -0.33
CA CYS A 23 31.06 46.44 -1.76
C CYS A 23 31.33 45.02 -2.27
N LEU A 24 32.43 44.38 -1.83
CA LEU A 24 32.77 43.02 -2.22
C LEU A 24 31.79 41.98 -1.65
N LEU A 25 31.35 42.16 -0.40
CA LEU A 25 30.33 41.29 0.20
C LEU A 25 28.96 41.45 -0.47
N LEU A 26 28.57 42.68 -0.83
CA LEU A 26 27.33 42.94 -1.56
C LEU A 26 27.34 42.37 -2.98
N THR A 27 28.46 42.50 -3.69
CA THR A 27 28.60 41.89 -5.02
C THR A 27 28.60 40.36 -4.97
N ALA A 28 29.27 39.76 -3.97
CA ALA A 28 29.20 38.32 -3.75
C ALA A 28 27.77 37.84 -3.44
N TYR A 29 27.01 38.59 -2.62
CA TYR A 29 25.61 38.30 -2.33
C TYR A 29 24.72 38.40 -3.59
N CYS A 30 24.90 39.44 -4.40
CA CYS A 30 24.18 39.58 -5.67
C CYS A 30 24.51 38.43 -6.65
N LEU A 31 25.78 38.02 -6.77
CA LEU A 31 26.17 36.91 -7.64
C LEU A 31 25.57 35.57 -7.19
N LEU A 32 25.49 35.33 -5.87
CA LEU A 32 24.85 34.13 -5.31
C LEU A 32 23.32 34.12 -5.52
N ALA A 33 22.66 35.29 -5.48
CA ALA A 33 21.22 35.39 -5.68
C ALA A 33 20.77 35.19 -7.15
N VAL A 34 21.63 35.50 -8.14
CA VAL A 34 21.32 35.41 -9.59
C VAL A 34 21.34 33.97 -10.13
N GLY A 35 21.87 33.02 -9.37
CA GLY A 35 21.91 31.60 -9.74
C GLY A 35 20.57 30.87 -9.66
N CYS A 36 19.62 31.38 -8.88
CA CYS A 36 18.29 30.77 -8.72
C CYS A 36 17.37 31.17 -9.87
N ARG A 37 17.30 30.35 -10.93
CA ARG A 37 16.39 30.57 -12.08
C ARG A 37 15.22 29.61 -12.01
N TYR A 38 13.99 30.12 -12.12
CA TYR A 38 12.74 29.36 -12.02
C TYR A 38 12.09 29.10 -13.40
N ASP A 39 12.90 28.71 -14.39
CA ASP A 39 12.52 28.69 -15.82
C ASP A 39 11.68 27.44 -16.21
N MET A 40 11.92 26.29 -15.57
CA MET A 40 11.28 25.01 -15.95
C MET A 40 10.92 24.11 -14.76
N GLN A 41 11.04 24.60 -13.53
CA GLN A 41 10.65 23.90 -12.30
C GLN A 41 9.13 23.76 -12.24
N ASP A 42 8.42 24.84 -12.57
CA ASP A 42 6.99 24.80 -12.84
C ASP A 42 6.73 24.87 -14.34
N GLN A 43 6.20 23.78 -14.88
CA GLN A 43 5.93 23.65 -16.31
C GLN A 43 4.45 23.93 -16.57
N PRO A 44 4.10 24.52 -17.74
CA PRO A 44 2.71 24.79 -18.12
C PRO A 44 1.97 23.53 -18.57
N ARG A 45 1.99 22.48 -17.73
CA ARG A 45 1.23 21.25 -17.86
C ARG A 45 0.73 20.78 -16.49
N TYR A 46 -0.38 20.06 -16.49
CA TYR A 46 -0.88 19.42 -15.28
C TYR A 46 -0.12 18.11 -15.03
N LYS A 47 0.54 18.02 -13.86
CA LYS A 47 1.06 16.77 -13.32
C LYS A 47 -0.04 16.07 -12.52
N THR A 48 0.09 14.77 -12.30
CA THR A 48 -0.84 14.01 -11.45
C THR A 48 -0.95 14.65 -10.07
N TYR A 49 -2.19 14.90 -9.61
CA TYR A 49 -2.51 15.59 -8.35
C TYR A 49 -2.08 17.06 -8.26
N LYS A 50 -1.66 17.70 -9.37
CA LYS A 50 -1.44 19.15 -9.40
C LYS A 50 -2.78 19.89 -9.32
N LYS A 51 -2.81 20.99 -8.56
CA LYS A 51 -3.94 21.92 -8.52
C LYS A 51 -4.22 22.49 -9.92
N SER A 52 -5.49 22.69 -10.25
CA SER A 52 -5.94 23.44 -11.41
C SER A 52 -6.74 24.66 -10.98
N ASP A 53 -6.53 25.78 -11.66
CA ASP A 53 -7.33 26.99 -11.47
C ASP A 53 -8.50 27.09 -12.49
N PHE A 54 -8.63 26.10 -13.39
CA PHE A 54 -9.68 26.05 -14.40
C PHE A 54 -10.97 25.37 -13.88
N PHE A 55 -10.84 24.29 -13.11
CA PHE A 55 -11.99 23.53 -12.60
C PHE A 55 -12.42 24.02 -11.20
N ALA A 56 -13.73 24.02 -10.94
CA ALA A 56 -14.31 24.50 -9.68
C ALA A 56 -13.84 23.72 -8.43
N ASP A 57 -13.48 22.45 -8.58
CA ASP A 57 -12.97 21.59 -7.51
C ASP A 57 -11.45 21.73 -7.29
N GLY A 58 -10.78 22.57 -8.07
CA GLY A 58 -9.33 22.80 -7.99
C GLY A 58 -8.48 21.60 -8.42
N ARG A 59 -9.07 20.50 -8.93
CA ARG A 59 -8.34 19.26 -9.26
C ARG A 59 -7.88 19.28 -10.71
N GLY A 60 -6.59 19.08 -10.94
CA GLY A 60 -6.07 18.80 -12.29
C GLY A 60 -6.43 17.40 -12.81
N SER A 61 -6.61 16.42 -11.91
CA SER A 61 -7.07 15.07 -12.26
C SER A 61 -8.60 15.05 -12.38
N ARG A 62 -9.12 14.60 -13.53
CA ARG A 62 -10.57 14.50 -13.79
C ARG A 62 -11.07 13.08 -13.60
N ASP A 63 -12.28 12.97 -13.08
CA ASP A 63 -12.97 11.69 -12.94
C ASP A 63 -13.46 11.21 -14.31
N LEU A 64 -13.48 9.89 -14.50
CA LEU A 64 -13.89 9.28 -15.76
C LEU A 64 -15.42 9.39 -15.91
N PRO A 65 -15.95 9.62 -17.13
CA PRO A 65 -17.40 9.52 -17.37
C PRO A 65 -17.93 8.12 -17.02
N GLN A 66 -19.14 8.06 -16.45
CA GLN A 66 -19.77 6.81 -16.06
C GLN A 66 -19.95 5.87 -17.26
N GLY A 67 -19.68 4.58 -17.05
CA GLY A 67 -19.79 3.55 -18.10
C GLY A 67 -18.58 3.46 -19.04
N THR A 68 -17.56 4.32 -18.87
CA THR A 68 -16.34 4.24 -19.68
C THR A 68 -15.54 2.98 -19.34
N VAL A 69 -15.21 2.18 -20.36
CA VAL A 69 -14.31 1.03 -20.25
C VAL A 69 -13.01 1.34 -20.98
N ALA A 70 -11.90 1.38 -20.25
CA ALA A 70 -10.59 1.59 -20.84
C ALA A 70 -10.09 0.34 -21.59
N ARG A 71 -9.28 0.52 -22.63
CA ARG A 71 -8.64 -0.59 -23.36
C ARG A 71 -7.83 -1.47 -22.40
N GLY A 72 -8.02 -2.78 -22.46
CA GLY A 72 -7.40 -3.74 -21.54
C GLY A 72 -8.11 -3.93 -20.20
N ASN A 73 -9.18 -3.17 -19.93
CA ASN A 73 -9.97 -3.25 -18.69
C ASN A 73 -11.39 -3.80 -18.92
N LEU A 74 -11.58 -4.67 -19.93
CA LEU A 74 -12.88 -5.29 -20.26
C LEU A 74 -13.43 -6.18 -19.13
N ARG A 75 -12.59 -6.60 -18.18
CA ARG A 75 -12.93 -7.47 -17.04
C ARG A 75 -13.66 -8.75 -17.48
N GLU A 76 -13.01 -9.52 -18.34
CA GLU A 76 -13.59 -10.71 -19.01
C GLU A 76 -14.08 -11.78 -18.03
N SER A 77 -13.28 -12.12 -17.01
CA SER A 77 -13.66 -13.12 -16.00
C SER A 77 -14.44 -12.48 -14.85
N LYS A 78 -15.75 -12.68 -14.84
CA LYS A 78 -16.61 -12.17 -13.77
C LYS A 78 -16.20 -12.71 -12.39
N ALA A 79 -15.91 -14.01 -12.30
CA ALA A 79 -15.41 -14.64 -11.08
C ALA A 79 -14.15 -13.92 -10.56
N PHE A 80 -13.15 -13.67 -11.41
CA PHE A 80 -11.91 -13.03 -10.99
C PHE A 80 -12.08 -11.55 -10.60
N TYR A 81 -12.88 -10.78 -11.35
CA TYR A 81 -13.00 -9.34 -11.10
C TYR A 81 -14.06 -8.94 -10.07
N THR A 82 -15.01 -9.83 -9.76
CA THR A 82 -16.14 -9.52 -8.87
C THR A 82 -16.33 -10.50 -7.71
N GLY A 83 -15.73 -11.69 -7.77
CA GLY A 83 -15.99 -12.75 -6.78
C GLY A 83 -17.39 -13.36 -6.88
N LYS A 84 -18.14 -13.07 -7.95
CA LYS A 84 -19.48 -13.62 -8.19
C LYS A 84 -19.49 -14.68 -9.29
N ILE A 85 -20.44 -15.60 -9.23
CA ILE A 85 -20.70 -16.59 -10.28
C ILE A 85 -21.13 -15.92 -11.59
N ASP A 86 -20.95 -16.62 -12.72
CA ASP A 86 -21.25 -16.08 -14.05
C ASP A 86 -22.73 -15.69 -14.20
N ASN A 87 -23.63 -16.56 -13.71
CA ASN A 87 -25.08 -16.41 -13.76
C ASN A 87 -25.68 -16.12 -12.37
N PRO A 88 -25.56 -14.88 -11.85
CA PRO A 88 -26.11 -14.53 -10.56
C PRO A 88 -27.64 -14.47 -10.63
N ASN A 89 -28.30 -15.03 -9.63
CA ASN A 89 -29.70 -14.75 -9.37
C ASN A 89 -29.83 -13.35 -8.75
N LEU A 90 -30.27 -12.38 -9.56
CA LEU A 90 -30.45 -10.98 -9.14
C LEU A 90 -31.55 -10.79 -8.10
N ASN A 91 -32.46 -11.76 -7.96
CA ASN A 91 -33.58 -11.71 -7.01
C ASN A 91 -33.31 -12.52 -5.74
N ALA A 92 -32.13 -13.13 -5.60
CA ALA A 92 -31.79 -13.89 -4.41
C ALA A 92 -31.56 -12.92 -3.23
N PRO A 93 -32.39 -12.97 -2.16
CA PRO A 93 -32.22 -12.06 -1.05
C PRO A 93 -30.96 -12.42 -0.25
N VAL A 94 -30.15 -11.41 0.08
CA VAL A 94 -29.09 -11.54 1.09
C VAL A 94 -29.77 -11.51 2.46
N GLN A 95 -29.81 -12.65 3.13
CA GLN A 95 -30.22 -12.74 4.51
C GLN A 95 -29.14 -12.18 5.44
N THR A 96 -29.61 -11.40 6.41
CA THR A 96 -28.80 -10.87 7.50
C THR A 96 -29.39 -11.29 8.84
N THR A 97 -28.52 -11.42 9.84
CA THR A 97 -28.90 -11.68 11.23
C THR A 97 -28.27 -10.63 12.13
N THR A 98 -28.86 -10.38 13.29
CA THR A 98 -28.29 -9.49 14.29
C THR A 98 -27.54 -10.31 15.33
N ASP A 99 -26.29 -9.97 15.61
CA ASP A 99 -25.53 -10.62 16.68
C ASP A 99 -25.99 -10.15 18.07
N THR A 100 -25.47 -10.79 19.12
CA THR A 100 -25.75 -10.45 20.52
C THR A 100 -25.31 -9.04 20.92
N THR A 101 -24.49 -8.40 20.10
CA THR A 101 -23.94 -7.05 20.31
C THR A 101 -24.70 -6.00 19.48
N GLY A 102 -25.72 -6.41 18.71
CA GLY A 102 -26.55 -5.53 17.90
C GLY A 102 -26.03 -5.26 16.48
N ASN A 103 -24.97 -5.95 16.02
CA ASN A 103 -24.43 -5.77 14.68
C ASN A 103 -25.16 -6.64 13.65
N THR A 104 -25.41 -6.07 12.47
CA THR A 104 -25.94 -6.79 11.31
C THR A 104 -24.85 -7.62 10.62
N LEU A 105 -25.02 -8.93 10.61
CA LEU A 105 -24.15 -9.92 9.98
C LEU A 105 -24.80 -10.49 8.72
N VAL A 106 -24.00 -10.82 7.70
CA VAL A 106 -24.47 -11.56 6.51
C VAL A 106 -24.52 -13.05 6.85
N SER A 107 -25.70 -13.66 6.71
CA SER A 107 -25.93 -15.09 6.97
C SER A 107 -26.14 -15.93 5.71
N SER A 108 -26.39 -15.30 4.56
CA SER A 108 -26.45 -15.98 3.26
C SER A 108 -25.61 -15.26 2.21
N PHE A 109 -24.98 -16.02 1.32
CA PHE A 109 -24.05 -15.51 0.31
C PHE A 109 -24.51 -15.86 -1.10
N PRO A 110 -25.68 -15.35 -1.55
CA PRO A 110 -26.16 -15.65 -2.89
C PRO A 110 -25.17 -15.11 -3.92
N ASN A 111 -24.88 -15.94 -4.92
CA ASN A 111 -24.05 -15.62 -6.09
C ASN A 111 -22.54 -15.47 -5.85
N ASP A 112 -22.03 -15.66 -4.64
CA ASP A 112 -20.59 -15.64 -4.39
C ASP A 112 -19.93 -16.94 -4.87
N ILE A 113 -18.75 -16.83 -5.48
CA ILE A 113 -17.99 -18.02 -5.86
C ILE A 113 -17.44 -18.70 -4.60
N ALA A 114 -17.59 -20.02 -4.52
CA ALA A 114 -17.20 -20.79 -3.35
C ALA A 114 -15.68 -20.77 -3.11
N LYS A 115 -14.89 -20.76 -4.19
CA LYS A 115 -13.43 -20.94 -4.15
C LYS A 115 -12.70 -19.84 -4.92
N ILE A 116 -11.50 -19.50 -4.46
CA ILE A 116 -10.56 -18.63 -5.18
C ILE A 116 -10.37 -19.14 -6.63
N PRO A 117 -10.52 -18.29 -7.65
CA PRO A 117 -10.51 -18.69 -9.06
C PRO A 117 -9.09 -18.78 -9.66
N VAL A 118 -8.05 -18.61 -8.83
CA VAL A 118 -6.64 -18.68 -9.21
C VAL A 118 -5.90 -19.72 -8.37
N PRO A 119 -4.79 -20.30 -8.87
CA PRO A 119 -4.01 -21.26 -8.09
C PRO A 119 -3.47 -20.65 -6.79
N VAL A 120 -3.72 -21.32 -5.67
CA VAL A 120 -3.20 -20.90 -4.36
C VAL A 120 -1.78 -21.44 -4.21
N THR A 121 -0.80 -20.61 -4.57
CA THR A 121 0.63 -20.91 -4.42
C THR A 121 1.21 -20.28 -3.16
N GLU A 122 2.42 -20.70 -2.76
CA GLU A 122 3.16 -20.07 -1.66
C GLU A 122 3.43 -18.58 -1.94
N GLU A 123 3.78 -18.24 -3.18
CA GLU A 123 3.97 -16.85 -3.60
C GLU A 123 2.69 -16.01 -3.40
N LEU A 124 1.53 -16.56 -3.79
CA LEU A 124 0.24 -15.89 -3.58
C LEU A 124 -0.05 -15.68 -2.08
N LEU A 125 0.25 -16.67 -1.24
CA LEU A 125 0.06 -16.57 0.21
C LEU A 125 0.99 -15.53 0.84
N ASN A 126 2.27 -15.51 0.47
CA ASN A 126 3.25 -14.53 0.93
C ASN A 126 2.83 -13.11 0.50
N ARG A 127 2.37 -12.96 -0.74
CA ARG A 127 1.81 -11.71 -1.24
C ARG A 127 0.55 -11.29 -0.45
N GLY A 128 -0.32 -12.25 -0.15
CA GLY A 128 -1.51 -12.04 0.66
C GLY A 128 -1.19 -11.55 2.05
N GLN A 129 -0.21 -12.16 2.71
CA GLN A 129 0.29 -11.74 4.02
C GLN A 129 0.83 -10.30 4.00
N GLU A 130 1.69 -9.98 3.02
CA GLU A 130 2.24 -8.63 2.85
C GLU A 130 1.11 -7.60 2.74
N ARG A 131 0.14 -7.85 1.86
CA ARG A 131 -0.98 -6.94 1.60
C ARG A 131 -1.93 -6.84 2.79
N PHE A 132 -2.20 -7.94 3.49
CA PHE A 132 -2.98 -7.94 4.72
C PHE A 132 -2.33 -7.08 5.81
N ASN A 133 -1.01 -7.20 5.97
CA ASN A 133 -0.24 -6.44 6.96
C ASN A 133 -0.16 -4.94 6.64
N ILE A 134 -0.43 -4.52 5.41
CA ILE A 134 -0.49 -3.11 5.02
C ILE A 134 -1.90 -2.54 5.24
N TYR A 135 -2.93 -3.24 4.73
CA TYR A 135 -4.27 -2.66 4.62
C TYR A 135 -5.26 -3.12 5.70
N CYS A 136 -5.12 -4.37 6.17
CA CYS A 136 -6.18 -5.06 6.92
C CYS A 136 -5.87 -5.18 8.42
N ILE A 137 -4.59 -5.39 8.78
CA ILE A 137 -4.15 -5.64 10.16
C ILE A 137 -4.53 -4.52 11.13
N VAL A 138 -4.58 -3.28 10.65
CA VAL A 138 -4.86 -2.08 11.45
C VAL A 138 -6.21 -2.12 12.15
N CYS A 139 -7.19 -2.81 11.54
CA CYS A 139 -8.53 -3.03 12.10
C CYS A 139 -8.75 -4.50 12.51
N HIS A 140 -8.32 -5.45 11.68
CA HIS A 140 -8.60 -6.88 11.90
C HIS A 140 -7.63 -7.59 12.83
N GLY A 141 -6.51 -6.95 13.20
CA GLY A 141 -5.49 -7.55 14.07
C GLY A 141 -4.59 -8.57 13.34
N PRO A 142 -3.43 -8.92 13.93
CA PRO A 142 -2.42 -9.78 13.30
C PRO A 142 -2.92 -11.20 13.03
N VAL A 143 -3.83 -11.68 13.88
CA VAL A 143 -4.42 -13.02 13.78
C VAL A 143 -5.84 -13.00 13.24
N GLY A 144 -6.38 -11.83 12.85
CA GLY A 144 -7.74 -11.74 12.32
C GLY A 144 -8.85 -11.74 13.38
N GLY A 145 -8.53 -11.40 14.63
CA GLY A 145 -9.49 -11.38 15.74
C GLY A 145 -10.41 -10.16 15.79
N GLY A 146 -10.21 -9.17 14.91
CA GLY A 146 -10.94 -7.90 14.95
C GLY A 146 -10.43 -6.91 16.01
N ASP A 147 -9.26 -7.14 16.59
CA ASP A 147 -8.72 -6.39 17.73
C ASP A 147 -7.56 -5.45 17.33
N GLY A 148 -7.55 -4.98 16.08
CA GLY A 148 -6.50 -4.12 15.55
C GLY A 148 -6.34 -2.79 16.30
N MET A 149 -5.22 -2.10 16.08
CA MET A 149 -4.88 -0.88 16.82
C MET A 149 -5.93 0.23 16.71
N VAL A 150 -6.66 0.30 15.60
CA VAL A 150 -7.73 1.29 15.40
C VAL A 150 -8.96 0.95 16.25
N VAL A 151 -9.26 -0.35 16.43
CA VAL A 151 -10.36 -0.82 17.30
C VAL A 151 -10.05 -0.54 18.77
N ARG A 152 -8.82 -0.79 19.20
CA ARG A 152 -8.34 -0.45 20.56
C ARG A 152 -8.42 1.04 20.89
N ARG A 153 -8.61 1.91 19.88
CA ARG A 153 -8.79 3.36 20.02
C ARG A 153 -10.24 3.82 19.85
N GLY A 154 -11.21 2.90 19.88
CA GLY A 154 -12.65 3.22 19.91
C GLY A 154 -13.36 3.06 18.57
N TYR A 155 -12.71 2.53 17.54
CA TYR A 155 -13.41 2.15 16.31
C TYR A 155 -14.23 0.87 16.53
N PRO A 156 -15.44 0.72 15.94
CA PRO A 156 -16.24 -0.49 16.09
C PRO A 156 -15.47 -1.74 15.69
N GLN A 157 -15.50 -2.76 16.56
CA GLN A 157 -14.79 -4.02 16.33
C GLN A 157 -15.36 -4.73 15.09
N PRO A 158 -14.53 -5.02 14.06
CA PRO A 158 -14.91 -5.90 12.97
C PRO A 158 -15.16 -7.32 13.48
N PRO A 159 -15.98 -8.13 12.78
CA PRO A 159 -16.12 -9.55 13.08
C PRO A 159 -14.77 -10.26 13.05
N THR A 160 -14.59 -11.23 13.95
CA THR A 160 -13.43 -12.13 13.93
C THR A 160 -13.53 -13.08 12.74
N TYR A 161 -12.44 -13.32 12.01
CA TYR A 161 -12.45 -14.29 10.91
C TYR A 161 -12.66 -15.73 11.37
N HIS A 162 -12.58 -15.99 12.68
CA HIS A 162 -12.65 -17.30 13.29
C HIS A 162 -14.06 -17.73 13.70
N ASP A 163 -15.07 -16.90 13.46
CA ASP A 163 -16.46 -17.33 13.63
C ASP A 163 -16.86 -18.34 12.55
N ASP A 164 -17.73 -19.30 12.89
CA ASP A 164 -18.09 -20.37 11.97
C ASP A 164 -18.86 -19.87 10.75
N ARG A 165 -19.56 -18.73 10.87
CA ARG A 165 -20.26 -18.10 9.75
C ARG A 165 -19.27 -17.64 8.68
N LEU A 166 -18.14 -17.04 9.06
CA LEU A 166 -17.08 -16.60 8.13
C LEU A 166 -16.16 -17.74 7.70
N ARG A 167 -15.96 -18.77 8.51
CA ARG A 167 -15.28 -20.00 8.04
C ARG A 167 -16.08 -20.66 6.93
N ASN A 168 -17.40 -20.71 7.06
CA ASN A 168 -18.31 -21.32 6.09
C ASN A 168 -18.76 -20.38 4.96
N ALA A 169 -18.45 -19.08 5.03
CA ALA A 169 -18.71 -18.16 3.94
C ALA A 169 -17.91 -18.57 2.68
N PRO A 170 -18.40 -18.29 1.47
CA PRO A 170 -17.65 -18.51 0.23
C PRO A 170 -16.49 -17.52 0.07
N ASP A 171 -15.44 -17.90 -0.66
CA ASP A 171 -14.27 -17.03 -0.88
C ASP A 171 -14.64 -15.71 -1.57
N GLY A 172 -15.65 -15.73 -2.45
CA GLY A 172 -16.19 -14.56 -3.12
C GLY A 172 -16.74 -13.49 -2.16
N HIS A 173 -17.25 -13.89 -0.99
CA HIS A 173 -17.76 -12.95 0.01
C HIS A 173 -16.66 -12.00 0.50
N PHE A 174 -15.50 -12.55 0.84
CA PHE A 174 -14.36 -11.74 1.30
C PHE A 174 -13.85 -10.81 0.21
N PHE A 175 -13.79 -11.29 -1.04
CA PHE A 175 -13.44 -10.45 -2.18
C PHE A 175 -14.41 -9.28 -2.36
N ASP A 176 -15.72 -9.55 -2.25
CA ASP A 176 -16.78 -8.55 -2.37
C ASP A 176 -16.69 -7.50 -1.26
N VAL A 177 -16.50 -7.92 0.00
CA VAL A 177 -16.34 -7.00 1.13
C VAL A 177 -15.09 -6.11 0.96
N ILE A 178 -13.96 -6.65 0.50
CA ILE A 178 -12.77 -5.83 0.21
C ILE A 178 -13.07 -4.83 -0.92
N THR A 179 -13.83 -5.25 -1.93
CA THR A 179 -14.11 -4.46 -3.12
C THR A 179 -15.13 -3.35 -2.86
N ASN A 180 -16.24 -3.66 -2.19
CA ASN A 180 -17.39 -2.77 -2.08
C ASN A 180 -17.55 -2.19 -0.67
N GLY A 181 -16.83 -2.73 0.32
CA GLY A 181 -17.03 -2.42 1.73
C GLY A 181 -18.23 -3.17 2.32
N TRP A 182 -18.34 -3.16 3.64
CA TRP A 182 -19.49 -3.71 4.37
C TRP A 182 -19.65 -3.05 5.73
N GLY A 183 -20.87 -2.62 6.07
CA GLY A 183 -21.16 -1.98 7.35
C GLY A 183 -20.33 -0.71 7.55
N LYS A 184 -19.39 -0.74 8.50
CA LYS A 184 -18.45 0.37 8.76
C LYS A 184 -17.16 0.28 7.95
N MET A 185 -16.86 -0.88 7.35
CA MET A 185 -15.69 -1.07 6.52
C MET A 185 -15.89 -0.39 5.16
N ASN A 186 -15.01 0.56 4.84
CA ASN A 186 -15.00 1.23 3.54
C ASN A 186 -14.56 0.29 2.41
N SER A 187 -14.85 0.66 1.17
CA SER A 187 -14.25 0.02 -0.01
C SER A 187 -12.73 0.22 -0.04
N TYR A 188 -12.01 -0.84 -0.42
CA TYR A 188 -10.57 -0.81 -0.70
C TYR A 188 -10.28 -0.95 -2.20
N ALA A 189 -11.29 -0.80 -3.07
CA ALA A 189 -11.14 -1.11 -4.49
C ALA A 189 -10.10 -0.23 -5.22
N HIS A 190 -9.88 0.99 -4.73
CA HIS A 190 -8.93 1.94 -5.32
C HIS A 190 -7.50 1.74 -4.82
N GLN A 191 -7.31 1.14 -3.64
CA GLN A 191 -6.00 0.93 -3.02
C GLN A 191 -5.47 -0.49 -3.26
N VAL A 192 -6.35 -1.49 -3.35
CA VAL A 192 -5.98 -2.90 -3.48
C VAL A 192 -6.34 -3.43 -4.88
N PRO A 193 -5.34 -3.77 -5.71
CA PRO A 193 -5.57 -4.38 -7.02
C PRO A 193 -6.32 -5.72 -6.91
N VAL A 194 -7.05 -6.10 -7.96
CA VAL A 194 -7.89 -7.32 -7.98
C VAL A 194 -7.13 -8.59 -7.63
N ALA A 195 -5.93 -8.78 -8.18
CA ALA A 195 -5.09 -9.94 -7.86
C ALA A 195 -4.69 -9.96 -6.37
N ASP A 196 -4.33 -8.80 -5.81
CA ASP A 196 -3.97 -8.67 -4.39
C ASP A 196 -5.18 -8.92 -3.47
N ARG A 197 -6.42 -8.65 -3.92
CA ARG A 197 -7.62 -9.03 -3.14
C ARG A 197 -7.71 -10.54 -3.00
N TRP A 198 -7.52 -11.30 -4.07
CA TRP A 198 -7.49 -12.77 -3.99
C TRP A 198 -6.35 -13.30 -3.14
N ALA A 199 -5.17 -12.66 -3.20
CA ALA A 199 -4.06 -12.99 -2.32
C ALA A 199 -4.41 -12.78 -0.84
N ILE A 200 -5.05 -11.65 -0.50
CA ILE A 200 -5.55 -11.38 0.86
C ILE A 200 -6.58 -12.44 1.27
N VAL A 201 -7.52 -12.79 0.40
CA VAL A 201 -8.53 -13.84 0.69
C VAL A 201 -7.84 -15.18 0.99
N ALA A 202 -6.83 -15.57 0.21
CA ALA A 202 -6.04 -16.76 0.46
C ALA A 202 -5.37 -16.72 1.85
N TYR A 203 -4.80 -15.57 2.22
CA TYR A 203 -4.18 -15.39 3.53
C TYR A 203 -5.19 -15.41 4.68
N ILE A 204 -6.39 -14.85 4.51
CA ILE A 204 -7.48 -14.95 5.49
C ILE A 204 -7.84 -16.42 5.74
N ARG A 205 -7.90 -17.25 4.68
CA ARG A 205 -8.12 -18.70 4.84
C ARG A 205 -6.98 -19.38 5.59
N ALA A 206 -5.73 -19.00 5.32
CA ALA A 206 -4.60 -19.50 6.08
C ALA A 206 -4.69 -19.13 7.58
N LEU A 207 -5.12 -17.90 7.91
CA LEU A 207 -5.37 -17.49 9.30
C LEU A 207 -6.46 -18.34 9.98
N GLN A 208 -7.56 -18.59 9.27
CA GLN A 208 -8.66 -19.43 9.77
C GLN A 208 -8.23 -20.86 10.09
N VAL A 209 -7.36 -21.43 9.24
CA VAL A 209 -6.74 -22.74 9.47
C VAL A 209 -5.81 -22.68 10.68
N GLY A 210 -4.90 -21.69 10.72
CA GLY A 210 -3.90 -21.56 11.79
C GLY A 210 -4.48 -21.42 13.20
N GLN A 211 -5.67 -20.81 13.33
CA GLN A 211 -6.38 -20.64 14.60
C GLN A 211 -7.45 -21.73 14.86
N ASN A 212 -7.53 -22.75 14.01
CA ASN A 212 -8.41 -23.90 14.20
C ASN A 212 -7.57 -25.17 14.45
N PRO A 213 -7.49 -25.67 15.70
CA PRO A 213 -6.73 -26.87 16.03
C PRO A 213 -7.09 -28.09 15.19
N ASN A 214 -8.38 -28.26 14.88
CA ASN A 214 -8.89 -29.40 14.11
C ASN A 214 -8.52 -29.31 12.62
N SER A 215 -8.51 -28.09 12.06
CA SER A 215 -8.09 -27.87 10.67
C SER A 215 -6.58 -28.08 10.51
N ASN A 216 -5.77 -27.60 11.47
CA ASN A 216 -4.33 -27.82 11.47
C ASN A 216 -4.00 -29.33 11.52
N ALA A 217 -4.69 -30.09 12.37
CA ALA A 217 -4.50 -31.55 12.47
C ALA A 217 -4.92 -32.30 11.19
N ALA A 218 -6.02 -31.88 10.54
CA ALA A 218 -6.46 -32.47 9.28
C ALA A 218 -5.47 -32.19 8.13
N MET A 219 -4.87 -31.00 8.09
CA MET A 219 -3.86 -30.66 7.08
C MET A 219 -2.55 -31.41 7.28
N THR A 220 -2.09 -31.59 8.52
CA THR A 220 -0.87 -32.37 8.80
C THR A 220 -1.06 -33.86 8.51
N ALA A 221 -2.25 -34.40 8.77
CA ALA A 221 -2.59 -35.79 8.47
C ALA A 221 -2.66 -36.09 6.96
N ASN A 222 -3.04 -35.11 6.14
CA ASN A 222 -3.22 -35.27 4.69
C ASN A 222 -2.02 -34.75 3.86
N ARG A 223 -0.91 -34.40 4.51
CA ARG A 223 0.31 -34.01 3.82
C ARG A 223 0.95 -35.27 3.23
N PRO A 224 1.09 -35.41 1.89
CA PRO A 224 1.85 -36.52 1.34
C PRO A 224 3.24 -36.47 1.97
N ALA A 225 3.73 -37.63 2.42
CA ALA A 225 5.04 -37.78 3.02
C ALA A 225 6.09 -37.33 1.99
N ASN A 226 6.45 -36.05 2.01
CA ASN A 226 7.53 -35.54 1.19
C ASN A 226 8.79 -36.17 1.78
N THR A 227 9.33 -37.15 1.06
CA THR A 227 10.54 -37.89 1.42
C THR A 227 11.59 -36.91 1.87
N ALA A 228 11.95 -37.01 3.15
CA ALA A 228 13.09 -36.31 3.70
C ALA A 228 14.27 -36.53 2.76
N ASN A 229 14.82 -35.44 2.23
CA ASN A 229 16.16 -35.42 1.70
C ASN A 229 17.09 -35.65 2.88
N THR A 230 17.36 -36.92 3.20
CA THR A 230 18.43 -37.33 4.11
C THR A 230 19.75 -37.17 3.38
N ASN A 231 20.15 -35.92 3.14
CA ASN A 231 21.57 -35.60 3.03
C ASN A 231 22.08 -35.37 4.45
N THR A 232 22.28 -36.48 5.17
CA THR A 232 23.24 -36.55 6.26
C THR A 232 24.63 -36.29 5.68
N THR A 233 25.03 -35.02 5.61
CA THR A 233 26.45 -34.69 5.60
C THR A 233 26.99 -34.97 6.99
N ALA A 234 27.71 -36.07 7.08
CA ALA A 234 28.53 -36.44 8.22
C ALA A 234 29.39 -35.24 8.67
N ALA A 235 29.40 -34.99 9.97
CA ALA A 235 30.32 -34.06 10.60
C ALA A 235 31.78 -34.50 10.37
N PRO A 236 32.67 -33.62 9.89
CA PRO A 236 34.09 -33.84 10.07
C PRO A 236 34.50 -33.39 11.47
N ASN A 237 34.88 -34.36 12.29
CA ASN A 237 35.75 -34.17 13.45
C ASN A 237 37.09 -33.56 12.97
N ALA A 238 37.47 -32.42 13.55
CA ALA A 238 38.88 -32.06 13.68
C ALA A 238 39.08 -31.11 14.86
N ASN A 239 39.55 -31.69 15.97
CA ASN A 239 40.31 -30.99 16.99
C ASN A 239 41.70 -30.65 16.42
N ALA A 240 42.03 -29.37 16.22
CA ALA A 240 43.41 -28.87 16.26
C ALA A 240 43.49 -27.33 16.26
N SER A 241 44.12 -26.82 17.33
CA SER A 241 45.08 -25.72 17.36
C SER A 241 44.64 -24.26 17.12
N THR A 242 44.66 -23.55 18.24
CA THR A 242 44.94 -22.12 18.44
C THR A 242 46.03 -21.53 17.52
N ASN A 243 45.81 -20.30 17.01
CA ASN A 243 46.66 -19.15 17.33
C ASN A 243 46.04 -17.82 16.85
N ALA A 244 46.30 -16.79 17.65
CA ALA A 244 45.92 -15.39 17.47
C ALA A 244 46.64 -14.73 16.28
N ASP A 245 46.05 -13.64 15.76
CA ASP A 245 46.69 -12.33 15.51
C ASP A 245 45.90 -11.53 14.46
N THR A 246 45.24 -10.44 14.88
CA THR A 246 45.60 -9.01 14.75
C THR A 246 45.10 -8.29 13.47
N HIS A 247 44.37 -7.19 13.73
CA HIS A 247 44.42 -5.89 13.05
C HIS A 247 44.04 -5.76 11.56
N GLY A 248 42.93 -5.04 11.34
CA GLY A 248 42.97 -3.75 10.63
C GLY A 248 42.56 -3.72 9.15
N GLY A 249 41.74 -2.72 8.81
CA GLY A 249 41.90 -1.98 7.55
C GLY A 249 40.73 -2.02 6.56
N ALA A 250 39.94 -0.96 6.60
CA ALA A 250 39.35 -0.20 5.47
C ALA A 250 39.24 -0.86 4.08
N ARG A 251 38.02 -0.89 3.55
CA ARG A 251 37.57 -0.03 2.44
C ARG A 251 36.04 -0.01 2.37
#